data_AF-A0A4Q3U3A6-F1
#
_entry.id   AF-A0A4Q3U3A6-F1
#
_cell.length_a   1.000
_cell.length_b   1.000
_cell.length_c   1.000
_cell.angle_alpha   90.00
_cell.angle_beta   90.00
_cell.angle_gamma   90.00
#
_symmetry.space_group_name_H-M   'P 1'
#
loop_
_entity.id
_entity.type
_entity.pdbx_description
1 polymer ?
#
loop_
_entity_poly.entity_id
_entity_poly.type
_entity_poly.pdbx_seq_one_letter_code
_entity_poly.pdbx_strand_id
1 'polypeptide(L)'
;PASRDILGSEPARVENYGTYSCRRIYGSQDEQERPSEHAKANALDVAGVTLKDGRTVSVLNDWRGEGPAGEPGSRFLHAVRDGACRLFSTVLTPDYNAAHANHLHIDGAARGICR
;
A
#
# COMPACT_ATOMS: atom_id res chain seq x y z
N PRO A 1 9.58 -4.26 -15.16
CA PRO A 1 8.87 -3.73 -13.97
C PRO A 1 7.36 -3.87 -14.18
N ALA A 2 6.59 -4.27 -13.15
CA ALA A 2 5.17 -4.60 -13.31
C ALA A 2 4.36 -3.52 -14.04
N SER A 3 4.63 -2.24 -13.81
CA SER A 3 3.96 -1.14 -14.51
C SER A 3 4.22 -1.15 -16.03
N ARG A 4 5.46 -1.38 -16.47
CA ARG A 4 5.78 -1.49 -17.90
C ARG A 4 5.13 -2.73 -18.52
N ASP A 5 5.17 -3.85 -17.81
CA ASP A 5 4.75 -5.15 -18.35
C ASP A 5 3.21 -5.30 -18.35
N ILE A 6 2.51 -4.63 -17.43
CA ILE A 6 1.05 -4.72 -17.27
C ILE A 6 0.33 -3.51 -17.87
N LEU A 7 0.88 -2.31 -17.70
CA LEU A 7 0.24 -1.05 -18.07
C LEU A 7 0.89 -0.39 -19.29
N GLY A 8 2.04 -0.89 -19.77
CA GLY A 8 2.75 -0.33 -20.91
C GLY A 8 3.48 0.99 -20.62
N SER A 9 3.64 1.36 -19.35
CA SER A 9 4.21 2.66 -18.96
C SER A 9 5.08 2.55 -17.71
N GLU A 10 6.13 3.36 -17.67
CA GLU A 10 7.06 3.39 -16.53
C GLU A 10 6.44 4.13 -15.33
N PRO A 11 6.80 3.75 -14.09
CA PRO A 11 6.36 4.51 -12.93
C PRO A 11 7.08 5.86 -12.91
N ALA A 12 6.36 6.92 -12.54
CA ALA A 12 6.89 8.27 -12.38
C ALA A 12 6.90 8.71 -10.92
N ARG A 13 5.88 8.33 -10.14
CA ARG A 13 5.75 8.70 -8.72
C ARG A 13 4.98 7.64 -7.93
N VAL A 14 5.37 7.44 -6.68
CA VAL A 14 4.59 6.72 -5.68
C VAL A 14 3.77 7.73 -4.88
N GLU A 15 2.45 7.59 -4.92
CA GLU A 15 1.54 8.36 -4.08
C GLU A 15 1.45 7.70 -2.71
N ASN A 16 1.61 8.46 -1.63
CA ASN A 16 1.65 7.91 -0.28
C ASN A 16 0.98 8.83 0.75
N TYR A 17 0.54 8.25 1.87
CA TYR A 17 -0.03 8.99 3.01
C TYR A 17 0.98 9.25 4.14
N GLY A 18 2.25 8.92 3.91
CA GLY A 18 3.35 9.21 4.81
C GLY A 18 4.00 7.98 5.42
N THR A 19 5.06 8.24 6.17
CA THR A 19 5.92 7.22 6.79
C THR A 19 5.96 7.33 8.32
N TYR A 20 5.91 8.55 8.86
CA TYR A 20 6.01 8.80 10.30
C TYR A 20 4.70 9.34 10.88
N SER A 21 4.25 8.71 11.96
CA SER A 21 3.16 9.19 12.81
C SER A 21 3.35 8.63 14.21
N CYS A 22 3.64 9.49 15.18
CA CYS A 22 3.85 9.09 16.57
C CYS A 22 2.51 8.68 17.21
N ARG A 23 2.13 7.41 17.07
CA ARG A 23 0.87 6.84 17.58
C ARG A 23 0.99 5.36 17.90
N ARG A 24 0.07 4.87 18.73
CA ARG A 24 -0.14 3.42 18.92
C ARG A 24 -0.97 2.83 17.80
N ILE A 25 -0.99 1.50 17.69
CA ILE A 25 -1.85 0.82 16.73
C ILE A 25 -3.32 1.21 16.94
N TYR A 26 -4.07 1.28 15.84
CA TYR A 26 -5.48 1.72 15.83
C TYR A 26 -5.74 3.10 16.48
N GLY A 27 -4.72 3.92 16.70
CA GLY A 27 -4.87 5.20 17.41
C GLY A 27 -5.18 5.05 18.90
N SER A 28 -4.91 3.87 19.48
CA SER A 28 -5.19 3.58 20.89
C SER A 28 -4.52 4.58 21.84
N GLN A 29 -5.26 4.97 22.89
CA GLN A 29 -4.75 5.76 24.01
C GLN A 29 -4.28 4.89 25.18
N ASP A 30 -4.50 3.57 25.12
CA ASP A 30 -4.00 2.64 26.14
C ASP A 30 -2.48 2.55 26.07
N GLU A 31 -1.81 2.85 27.17
CA GLU A 31 -0.35 2.85 27.24
C GLU A 31 0.28 1.47 27.09
N GLN A 32 -0.48 0.42 27.38
CA GLN A 32 -0.07 -0.98 27.24
C GLN A 32 -0.13 -1.46 25.79
N GLU A 33 -0.86 -0.76 24.92
CA GLU A 33 -0.96 -1.10 23.51
C GLU A 33 0.34 -0.76 22.78
N ARG A 34 0.72 -1.61 21.82
CA ARG A 34 2.01 -1.47 21.14
C ARG A 34 2.06 -0.21 20.27
N PRO A 35 3.22 0.46 20.15
CA PRO A 35 3.45 1.47 19.13
C PRO A 35 3.22 0.92 17.72
N SER A 36 2.67 1.76 16.83
CA SER A 36 2.62 1.47 15.40
C SER A 36 4.04 1.49 14.81
N GLU A 37 4.28 0.76 13.72
CA GLU A 37 5.56 0.87 13.00
C GLU A 37 5.76 2.26 12.36
N HIS A 38 4.68 3.01 12.11
CA HIS A 38 4.78 4.44 11.77
C HIS A 38 5.39 5.29 12.89
N ALA A 39 5.23 4.92 14.16
CA ALA A 39 5.84 5.65 15.27
C ALA A 39 7.37 5.51 15.28
N LYS A 40 7.91 4.55 14.53
CA LYS A 40 9.33 4.27 14.36
C LYS A 40 9.87 4.68 12.98
N ALA A 41 9.03 5.33 12.16
CA ALA A 41 9.31 5.56 10.74
C ALA A 41 9.69 4.28 9.97
N ASN A 42 9.17 3.13 10.41
CA ASN A 42 9.44 1.79 9.86
C ASN A 42 8.26 1.28 9.01
N ALA A 43 7.39 2.19 8.57
CA ALA A 43 6.23 1.88 7.75
C ALA A 43 6.00 2.94 6.66
N LEU A 44 5.27 2.56 5.62
CA LEU A 44 4.83 3.42 4.52
C LEU A 44 3.40 3.04 4.13
N ASP A 45 2.55 4.04 3.92
CA ASP A 45 1.21 3.84 3.37
C ASP A 45 1.18 4.25 1.89
N VAL A 46 1.15 3.28 0.97
CA VAL A 46 1.15 3.50 -0.48
C VAL A 46 -0.29 3.64 -0.99
N ALA A 47 -0.65 4.82 -1.48
CA ALA A 47 -1.98 5.13 -2.00
C ALA A 47 -2.13 4.82 -3.50
N GLY A 48 -1.02 4.74 -4.25
CA GLY A 48 -1.06 4.45 -5.69
C GLY A 48 0.24 4.76 -6.41
N VAL A 49 0.22 4.67 -7.73
CA VAL A 49 1.36 4.97 -8.61
C VAL A 49 0.90 5.83 -9.78
N THR A 50 1.58 6.96 -9.97
CA THR A 50 1.46 7.79 -11.16
C THR A 50 2.49 7.34 -12.20
N LEU A 51 2.06 7.14 -13.44
CA LEU A 51 2.86 6.67 -14.57
C LEU A 51 3.38 7.85 -15.40
N LYS A 52 4.41 7.61 -16.23
CA LYS A 52 4.98 8.65 -17.11
C LYS A 52 4.02 9.19 -18.16
N ASP A 53 2.97 8.44 -18.52
CA ASP A 53 1.93 8.89 -19.45
C ASP A 53 0.79 9.69 -18.78
N GLY A 54 0.93 9.99 -17.48
CA GLY A 54 -0.02 10.80 -16.73
C GLY A 54 -1.17 10.03 -16.09
N ARG A 55 -1.31 8.72 -16.34
CA ARG A 55 -2.29 7.90 -15.60
C ARG A 55 -1.87 7.72 -14.15
N THR A 56 -2.84 7.74 -13.24
CA THR A 56 -2.65 7.33 -11.84
C THR A 56 -3.47 6.09 -11.58
N VAL A 57 -2.81 5.04 -11.10
CA VAL A 57 -3.47 3.81 -10.61
C VAL A 57 -3.50 3.89 -9.09
N SER A 58 -4.67 4.12 -8.53
CA SER A 58 -4.90 4.36 -7.11
C SER A 58 -5.46 3.11 -6.44
N VAL A 59 -5.04 2.82 -5.21
CA VAL A 59 -5.58 1.69 -4.44
C VAL A 59 -7.08 1.89 -4.22
N LEU A 60 -7.52 3.10 -3.86
CA LEU A 60 -8.93 3.39 -3.61
C LEU A 60 -9.85 3.07 -4.80
N ASN A 61 -9.48 3.47 -6.02
CA ASN A 61 -10.38 3.34 -7.17
C ASN A 61 -10.13 2.06 -7.97
N ASP A 62 -8.90 1.58 -8.03
CA ASP A 62 -8.49 0.60 -9.03
C ASP A 62 -8.25 -0.80 -8.44
N TRP A 63 -8.31 -0.97 -7.11
CA TRP A 63 -8.05 -2.26 -6.45
C TRP A 63 -8.93 -3.39 -6.97
N ARG A 64 -10.22 -3.13 -7.18
CA ARG A 64 -11.20 -4.12 -7.65
C ARG A 64 -11.29 -4.25 -9.17
N GLY A 65 -10.55 -3.43 -9.92
CA GLY A 65 -10.58 -3.43 -11.39
C GLY A 65 -11.80 -2.72 -11.99
N GLU A 66 -12.65 -2.13 -11.16
CA GLU A 66 -13.85 -1.38 -11.56
C GLU A 66 -13.55 0.11 -11.80
N GLY A 67 -12.34 0.57 -11.45
CA GLY A 67 -11.89 1.96 -11.59
C GLY A 67 -11.36 2.33 -12.97
N PRO A 68 -10.87 3.57 -13.14
CA PRO A 68 -10.36 4.09 -14.42
C PRO A 68 -9.24 3.27 -15.05
N ALA A 69 -8.41 2.59 -14.25
CA ALA A 69 -7.34 1.73 -14.75
C ALA A 69 -7.79 0.31 -15.13
N GLY A 70 -9.06 -0.04 -14.83
CA GLY A 70 -9.68 -1.32 -15.14
C GLY A 70 -8.97 -2.52 -14.53
N GLU A 71 -9.27 -3.70 -15.07
CA GLU A 71 -8.59 -4.97 -14.75
C GLU A 71 -7.04 -4.90 -14.81
N PRO A 72 -6.41 -4.22 -15.78
CA PRO A 72 -4.95 -4.04 -15.77
C PRO A 72 -4.45 -3.29 -14.53
N GLY A 73 -5.18 -2.27 -14.06
CA GLY A 73 -4.87 -1.53 -12.83
C GLY A 73 -4.92 -2.43 -11.60
N SER A 74 -6.00 -3.21 -11.44
CA SER A 74 -6.11 -4.20 -10.37
C SER A 74 -4.95 -5.19 -10.39
N ARG A 75 -4.68 -5.80 -11.54
CA ARG A 75 -3.54 -6.73 -11.70
C ARG A 75 -2.20 -6.09 -11.33
N PHE A 76 -2.00 -4.83 -11.70
CA PHE A 76 -0.80 -4.10 -11.33
C PHE A 76 -0.68 -3.90 -9.82
N LEU A 77 -1.75 -3.47 -9.13
CA LEU A 77 -1.76 -3.28 -7.68
C LEU A 77 -1.54 -4.60 -6.92
N HIS A 78 -2.13 -5.70 -7.40
CA HIS A 78 -1.91 -7.03 -6.84
C HIS A 78 -0.46 -7.51 -7.06
N ALA A 79 0.14 -7.22 -8.22
CA ALA A 79 1.56 -7.50 -8.45
C ALA A 79 2.47 -6.67 -7.52
N VAL A 80 2.09 -5.43 -7.21
CA VAL A 80 2.79 -4.58 -6.22
C VAL A 80 2.66 -5.19 -4.82
N ARG A 81 1.45 -5.59 -4.39
CA ARG A 81 1.23 -6.31 -3.12
C ARG A 81 2.11 -7.55 -3.04
N ASP A 82 2.08 -8.41 -4.05
CA ASP A 82 2.83 -9.67 -4.05
C ASP A 82 4.34 -9.43 -4.01
N GLY A 83 4.80 -8.37 -4.67
CA GLY A 83 6.19 -7.89 -4.55
C GLY A 83 6.53 -7.43 -3.14
N ALA A 84 5.66 -6.62 -2.52
CA ALA A 84 5.84 -6.13 -1.17
C ALA A 84 5.88 -7.27 -0.15
N CYS A 85 5.03 -8.29 -0.28
CA CYS A 85 5.01 -9.42 0.64
C CYS A 85 6.30 -10.26 0.63
N ARG A 86 7.16 -10.11 -0.39
CA ARG A 86 8.49 -10.75 -0.42
C ARG A 86 9.58 -9.93 0.27
N LEU A 87 9.34 -8.63 0.49
CA LEU A 87 10.34 -7.68 0.97
C LEU A 87 10.03 -7.14 2.38
N PHE A 88 8.75 -7.02 2.71
CA PHE A 88 8.26 -6.47 3.95
C PHE A 88 7.59 -7.55 4.80
N SER A 89 7.67 -7.39 6.11
CA SER A 89 7.10 -8.34 7.06
C SER A 89 5.58 -8.25 7.08
N THR A 90 5.04 -7.02 7.07
CA THR A 90 3.60 -6.76 7.07
C THR A 90 3.22 -6.06 5.78
N VAL A 91 2.16 -6.56 5.13
CA VAL A 91 1.47 -5.90 4.02
C VAL A 91 -0.03 -6.02 4.30
N LEU A 92 -0.70 -4.88 4.50
CA LEU A 92 -2.15 -4.80 4.71
C LEU A 92 -2.78 -4.06 3.52
N THR A 93 -3.80 -4.67 2.95
CA THR A 93 -4.47 -4.20 1.73
C THR A 93 -5.94 -3.89 2.00
N PRO A 94 -6.70 -3.39 1.00
CA PRO A 94 -8.16 -3.28 1.11
C PRO A 94 -8.87 -4.58 1.49
N ASP A 95 -8.26 -5.75 1.23
CA ASP A 95 -8.82 -7.06 1.56
C ASP A 95 -8.64 -7.42 3.05
N TYR A 96 -7.79 -6.70 3.78
CA TYR A 96 -7.56 -6.94 5.21
C TYR A 96 -8.68 -6.35 6.07
N ASN A 97 -8.95 -5.04 5.94
CA ASN A 97 -10.06 -4.36 6.61
C ASN A 97 -10.33 -2.95 6.04
N ALA A 98 -11.40 -2.32 6.53
CA ALA A 98 -11.83 -0.99 6.09
C ALA A 98 -10.79 0.13 6.32
N ALA A 99 -9.90 0.00 7.30
CA ALA A 99 -8.88 1.02 7.56
C ALA A 99 -7.83 1.11 6.43
N HIS A 100 -7.67 0.04 5.64
CA HIS A 100 -6.73 -0.05 4.53
C HIS A 100 -7.43 0.01 3.16
N ALA A 101 -8.68 0.46 3.11
CA ALA A 101 -9.48 0.49 1.88
C ALA A 101 -8.86 1.34 0.75
N ASN A 102 -7.97 2.28 1.09
CA ASN A 102 -7.41 3.25 0.16
C ASN A 102 -5.87 3.22 0.05
N HIS A 103 -5.20 2.27 0.70
CA HIS A 103 -3.73 2.17 0.63
C HIS A 103 -3.23 0.76 0.93
N LEU A 104 -1.98 0.50 0.55
CA LEU A 104 -1.20 -0.62 1.07
C LEU A 104 -0.36 -0.13 2.25
N HIS A 105 -0.59 -0.67 3.44
CA HIS A 105 0.33 -0.47 4.56
C HIS A 105 1.45 -1.49 4.46
N ILE A 106 2.70 -1.04 4.46
CA ILE A 106 3.88 -1.92 4.47
C ILE A 106 4.81 -1.58 5.62
N ASP A 107 5.29 -2.59 6.35
CA ASP A 107 6.23 -2.40 7.46
C ASP A 107 7.26 -3.53 7.61
N GLY A 108 8.36 -3.20 8.30
CA GLY A 108 9.47 -4.11 8.59
C GLY A 108 9.45 -4.69 10.01
N ALA A 109 8.29 -4.89 10.63
CA ALA A 109 8.24 -5.45 11.99
C ALA A 109 8.85 -6.87 12.06
N ALA A 110 9.28 -7.31 13.24
CA ALA A 110 9.74 -8.70 13.44
C ALA A 110 8.60 -9.75 13.32
N ARG A 111 7.35 -9.28 13.32
CA ARG A 111 6.12 -10.05 13.09
C ARG A 111 5.58 -9.70 11.72
N GLY A 112 4.83 -10.59 11.09
CA GLY A 112 4.38 -10.36 9.72
C GLY A 112 3.05 -11.00 9.37
N ILE A 113 2.38 -10.37 8.42
CA ILE A 113 1.17 -10.87 7.76
C ILE A 113 1.10 -10.26 6.36
N CYS A 114 0.71 -11.04 5.37
CA CYS A 114 0.40 -10.57 4.02
C CYS A 114 -1.09 -10.82 3.76
N ARG A 115 -1.88 -9.74 3.75
CA ARG A 115 -3.34 -9.76 3.54
C ARG A 115 -3.78 -8.58 2.71
#